data_AF-A0A7W4IKF8-F1
#
_entry.id   AF-A0A7W4IKF8-F1
#
_cell.length_a   1.000
_cell.length_b   1.000
_cell.length_c   1.000
_cell.angle_alpha   90.00
_cell.angle_beta   90.00
_cell.angle_gamma   90.00
#
_symmetry.space_group_name_H-M   'P 1'
#
loop_
_entity.id
_entity.type
_entity.pdbx_description
1 polymer ?
#
loop_
_entity_poly.entity_id
_entity_poly.type
_entity_poly.pdbx_seq_one_letter_code
_entity_poly.pdbx_strand_id
1 'polypeptide(L)'
;MITPPPPPTDLMILFITARTAALELREWVVRRYNLGDTHLDAAMVTVLPQLDQAARFDVYFGYDVSAAPASLRTPIQAYMTALRGGGAKRARAELPQSLIRAHRRVIRVVEGPQRKRGDG
;
A
#
# COMPACT_ATOMS: atom_id res chain seq x y z
N MET A 1 19.12 19.41 13.28
CA MET A 1 18.47 18.11 12.97
C MET A 1 18.78 17.79 11.52
N ILE A 2 19.37 16.63 11.23
CA ILE A 2 19.71 16.22 9.85
C ILE A 2 18.46 15.57 9.25
N THR A 3 17.87 16.20 8.23
CA THR A 3 16.76 15.59 7.47
C THR A 3 17.33 14.39 6.72
N PRO A 4 16.75 13.18 6.89
CA PRO A 4 17.27 12.01 6.21
C PRO A 4 17.00 12.11 4.70
N PRO A 5 17.84 11.50 3.85
CA PRO A 5 17.70 11.61 2.40
C PRO A 5 16.33 11.10 1.92
N PRO A 6 15.84 11.65 0.78
CA PRO A 6 14.60 11.20 0.18
C PRO A 6 14.68 9.71 -0.21
N PRO A 7 13.54 9.00 -0.27
CA PRO A 7 13.51 7.64 -0.81
C PRO A 7 14.03 7.62 -2.25
N PRO A 8 14.58 6.48 -2.73
CA PRO A 8 14.96 6.32 -4.14
C PRO A 8 13.78 6.61 -5.07
N THR A 9 14.04 7.25 -6.22
CA THR A 9 13.03 7.60 -7.22
C THR A 9 12.21 6.40 -7.68
N ASP A 10 12.86 5.26 -7.92
CA ASP A 10 12.19 4.03 -8.34
C ASP A 10 11.18 3.54 -7.30
N LEU A 11 11.50 3.67 -6.00
CA LEU A 11 10.59 3.30 -4.92
C LEU A 11 9.35 4.22 -4.87
N MET A 12 9.53 5.50 -5.21
CA MET A 12 8.41 6.45 -5.31
C MET A 12 7.52 6.14 -6.51
N ILE A 13 8.10 5.82 -7.67
CA ILE A 13 7.36 5.40 -8.87
C ILE A 13 6.56 4.12 -8.59
N LEU A 14 7.19 3.12 -7.97
CA LEU A 14 6.53 1.88 -7.56
C LEU A 14 5.38 2.13 -6.57
N PHE A 15 5.51 3.11 -5.67
CA PHE A 15 4.41 3.47 -4.78
C PHE A 15 3.24 4.10 -5.53
N ILE A 16 3.49 4.98 -6.50
CA ILE A 16 2.43 5.60 -7.29
C ILE A 16 1.64 4.53 -8.05
N THR A 17 2.33 3.59 -8.70
CA THR A 17 1.67 2.51 -9.44
C THR A 17 0.92 1.55 -8.50
N ALA A 18 1.51 1.20 -7.36
CA ALA A 18 0.84 0.41 -6.33
C ALA A 18 -0.41 1.10 -5.76
N ARG A 19 -0.38 2.43 -5.58
CA ARG A 19 -1.52 3.21 -5.10
C ARG A 19 -2.69 3.17 -6.08
N THR A 20 -2.43 3.41 -7.36
CA THR A 20 -3.47 3.31 -8.41
C THR A 20 -4.07 1.91 -8.44
N ALA A 21 -3.21 0.88 -8.43
CA ALA A 21 -3.64 -0.51 -8.42
C ALA A 21 -4.45 -0.87 -7.16
N ALA A 22 -4.08 -0.34 -5.99
CA ALA A 22 -4.80 -0.57 -4.72
C ALA A 22 -6.19 0.07 -4.72
N LEU A 23 -6.34 1.27 -5.31
CA LEU A 23 -7.64 1.92 -5.50
C LEU A 23 -8.56 1.10 -6.42
N GLU A 24 -8.04 0.64 -7.56
CA GLU A 24 -8.79 -0.21 -8.49
C GLU A 24 -9.09 -1.59 -7.89
N LEU A 25 -8.15 -2.15 -7.11
CA LEU A 25 -8.36 -3.41 -6.39
C LEU A 25 -9.48 -3.28 -5.34
N ARG A 26 -9.56 -2.14 -4.64
CA ARG A 26 -10.67 -1.85 -3.74
C ARG A 26 -12.00 -1.90 -4.49
N GLU A 27 -12.12 -1.23 -5.63
CA GLU A 27 -13.35 -1.27 -6.43
C GLU A 27 -13.66 -2.69 -6.93
N TRP A 28 -12.64 -3.44 -7.32
CA TRP A 28 -12.79 -4.84 -7.71
C TRP A 28 -13.36 -5.67 -6.56
N VAL A 29 -12.86 -5.51 -5.32
CA VAL A 29 -13.40 -6.20 -4.13
C VAL A 29 -14.86 -5.81 -3.89
N VAL A 30 -15.18 -4.50 -3.94
CA VAL A 30 -16.56 -4.01 -3.78
C VAL A 30 -17.50 -4.69 -4.77
N ARG A 31 -17.14 -4.74 -6.05
CA ARG A 31 -17.94 -5.40 -7.10
C ARG A 31 -17.98 -6.92 -6.91
N ARG A 32 -16.85 -7.56 -6.63
CA ARG A 32 -16.72 -9.03 -6.55
C ARG A 32 -17.51 -9.64 -5.39
N TYR A 33 -17.61 -8.92 -4.28
CA TYR A 33 -18.26 -9.36 -3.05
C TYR A 33 -19.59 -8.64 -2.79
N ASN A 34 -20.09 -7.86 -3.75
CA ASN A 34 -21.35 -7.12 -3.66
C ASN A 34 -21.45 -6.25 -2.39
N LEU A 35 -20.38 -5.52 -2.08
CA LEU A 35 -20.31 -4.61 -0.95
C LEU A 35 -20.88 -3.24 -1.34
N GLY A 36 -21.34 -2.46 -0.36
CA GLY A 36 -21.67 -1.05 -0.59
C GLY A 36 -20.40 -0.19 -0.74
N ASP A 37 -20.45 0.88 -1.54
CA ASP A 37 -19.29 1.73 -1.85
C ASP A 37 -18.59 2.37 -0.64
N THR A 38 -19.26 2.46 0.50
CA THR A 38 -18.73 3.00 1.76
C THR A 38 -18.08 1.94 2.66
N HIS A 39 -18.19 0.65 2.34
CA HIS A 39 -17.69 -0.43 3.23
C HIS A 39 -16.17 -0.48 3.34
N LEU A 40 -15.45 -0.10 2.28
CA LEU A 40 -14.00 -0.08 2.27
C LEU A 40 -13.52 1.37 2.24
N ASP A 41 -12.83 1.82 3.29
CA ASP A 41 -12.33 3.19 3.35
C ASP A 41 -11.22 3.42 2.30
N ALA A 42 -11.44 4.38 1.40
CA ALA A 42 -10.47 4.76 0.37
C ALA A 42 -9.17 5.32 0.98
N ALA A 43 -9.20 5.90 2.18
CA ALA A 43 -8.00 6.36 2.88
C ALA A 43 -7.12 5.20 3.37
N MET A 44 -7.68 3.99 3.51
CA MET A 44 -6.97 2.82 4.00
C MET A 44 -6.27 2.01 2.90
N VAL A 45 -6.48 2.35 1.62
CA VAL A 45 -6.03 1.53 0.48
C VAL A 45 -4.51 1.39 0.39
N THR A 46 -3.77 2.40 0.84
CA THR A 46 -2.29 2.42 0.81
C THR A 46 -1.65 2.14 2.16
N VAL A 47 -2.43 1.86 3.21
CA VAL A 47 -1.89 1.59 4.54
C VAL A 47 -1.04 0.32 4.52
N LEU A 48 0.17 0.40 5.07
CA LEU A 48 1.18 -0.67 4.97
C LEU A 48 0.67 -2.08 5.32
N PRO A 49 -0.07 -2.30 6.43
CA PRO A 49 -0.74 -3.58 6.70
C PRO A 49 -1.58 -4.13 5.54
N GLN A 50 -2.37 -3.30 4.87
CA GLN A 50 -3.22 -3.74 3.76
C GLN A 50 -2.40 -4.14 2.54
N LEU A 51 -1.40 -3.32 2.19
CA LEU A 51 -0.47 -3.63 1.10
C LEU A 51 0.33 -4.91 1.39
N ASP A 52 0.71 -5.13 2.66
CA ASP A 52 1.42 -6.34 3.06
C ASP A 52 0.57 -7.59 2.95
N GLN A 53 -0.68 -7.53 3.40
CA GLN A 53 -1.61 -8.64 3.28
C GLN A 53 -1.86 -8.99 1.81
N ALA A 54 -2.08 -7.98 0.96
CA ALA A 54 -2.31 -8.19 -0.47
C ALA A 54 -1.09 -8.79 -1.16
N ALA A 55 0.11 -8.29 -0.86
CA ALA A 55 1.33 -8.75 -1.49
C ALA A 55 1.78 -10.16 -1.04
N ARG A 56 1.40 -10.59 0.17
CA ARG A 56 1.92 -11.83 0.77
C ARG A 56 0.93 -12.97 0.79
N PHE A 57 -0.35 -12.66 0.99
CA PHE A 57 -1.38 -13.64 1.28
C PHE A 57 -2.54 -13.55 0.29
N ASP A 58 -2.46 -12.69 -0.71
CA ASP A 58 -3.58 -12.37 -1.61
C ASP A 58 -4.84 -12.01 -0.80
N VAL A 59 -4.69 -11.26 0.30
CA VAL A 59 -5.79 -10.78 1.13
C VAL A 59 -5.81 -9.26 1.15
N TYR A 60 -6.96 -8.65 0.87
CA TYR A 60 -7.12 -7.19 0.88
C TYR A 60 -8.41 -6.80 1.59
N PHE A 61 -8.32 -5.97 2.64
CA PHE A 61 -9.45 -5.69 3.55
C PHE A 61 -10.10 -6.97 4.14
N GLY A 62 -9.32 -8.04 4.30
CA GLY A 62 -9.82 -9.34 4.78
C GLY A 62 -10.48 -10.22 3.70
N TYR A 63 -10.58 -9.74 2.46
CA TYR A 63 -11.15 -10.50 1.33
C TYR A 63 -10.05 -11.16 0.50
N ASP A 64 -10.32 -12.36 -0.01
CA ASP A 64 -9.43 -13.05 -0.95
C ASP A 64 -9.41 -12.31 -2.30
N VAL A 65 -8.21 -11.95 -2.74
CA VAL A 65 -7.96 -11.29 -4.03
C VAL A 65 -7.16 -12.16 -4.99
N SER A 66 -6.97 -13.45 -4.71
CA SER A 66 -6.21 -14.38 -5.56
C SER A 66 -6.73 -14.44 -7.01
N ALA A 67 -8.04 -14.22 -7.20
CA ALA A 67 -8.71 -14.17 -8.50
C ALA A 67 -8.69 -12.78 -9.17
N ALA A 68 -8.14 -11.76 -8.52
CA ALA A 68 -8.05 -10.42 -9.10
C ALA A 68 -7.06 -10.39 -10.27
N PRO A 69 -7.29 -9.54 -11.29
CA PRO A 69 -6.37 -9.36 -12.41
C PRO A 69 -4.94 -9.08 -11.94
N ALA A 70 -3.97 -9.67 -12.63
CA ALA A 70 -2.56 -9.48 -12.29
C ALA A 70 -2.12 -8.01 -12.36
N SER A 71 -2.77 -7.19 -13.20
CA SER A 71 -2.55 -5.74 -13.28
C SER A 71 -2.86 -5.00 -11.98
N LEU A 72 -3.74 -5.54 -11.14
CA LEU A 72 -4.10 -4.95 -9.85
C LEU A 72 -3.21 -5.45 -8.69
N ARG A 73 -2.68 -6.67 -8.82
CA ARG A 73 -1.87 -7.30 -7.76
C ARG A 73 -0.36 -7.05 -7.92
N THR A 74 0.14 -7.13 -9.13
CA THR A 74 1.58 -7.06 -9.43
C THR A 74 2.21 -5.73 -8.98
N PRO A 75 1.58 -4.55 -9.19
CA PRO A 75 2.16 -3.30 -8.72
C PRO A 75 2.31 -3.24 -7.19
N ILE A 76 1.34 -3.75 -6.44
CA ILE A 76 1.39 -3.83 -4.98
C ILE A 76 2.54 -4.75 -4.53
N GLN A 77 2.66 -5.92 -5.15
CA GLN A 77 3.74 -6.87 -4.87
C GLN A 77 5.13 -6.29 -5.19
N ALA A 78 5.28 -5.61 -6.32
CA ALA A 78 6.53 -4.97 -6.73
C ALA A 78 6.95 -3.88 -5.73
N TYR A 79 6.02 -3.00 -5.35
CA TYR A 79 6.27 -1.99 -4.32
C TYR A 79 6.69 -2.61 -2.98
N MET A 80 5.94 -3.60 -2.48
CA MET A 80 6.24 -4.23 -1.20
C MET A 80 7.59 -4.98 -1.22
N THR A 81 7.95 -5.58 -2.35
CA THR A 81 9.26 -6.24 -2.53
C THR A 81 10.41 -5.23 -2.49
N ALA A 82 10.27 -4.11 -3.22
CA ALA A 82 11.25 -3.03 -3.22
C ALA A 82 11.36 -2.36 -1.85
N LEU A 83 10.22 -2.13 -1.18
CA LEU A 83 10.17 -1.50 0.15
C LEU A 83 10.86 -2.36 1.22
N ARG A 84 10.80 -3.69 1.09
CA ARG A 84 11.51 -4.64 1.96
C ARG A 84 13.00 -4.76 1.64
N GLY A 85 13.49 -4.15 0.55
CA GLY A 85 14.87 -4.23 0.12
C GLY A 85 15.28 -5.62 -0.35
N GLY A 86 14.35 -6.40 -0.93
CA GLY A 86 14.62 -7.77 -1.40
C GLY A 86 14.82 -8.83 -0.29
N GLY A 87 14.67 -8.45 0.98
CA GLY A 87 14.75 -9.39 2.10
C GLY A 87 13.58 -10.39 2.14
N ALA A 88 13.88 -11.64 2.52
CA ALA A 88 12.92 -12.76 2.55
C ALA A 88 11.60 -12.43 3.27
N LYS A 89 10.50 -13.02 2.77
CA LYS A 89 9.15 -12.97 3.36
C LYS A 89 9.19 -13.54 4.80
N ARG A 90 9.46 -12.71 5.81
CA ARG A 90 9.44 -13.14 7.22
C ARG A 90 8.05 -13.60 7.61
N ALA A 91 7.90 -14.84 8.09
CA ALA A 91 6.65 -15.41 8.56
C ALA A 91 6.01 -14.50 9.63
N ARG A 92 4.77 -14.05 9.35
CA ARG A 92 3.71 -13.45 10.21
C ARG A 92 4.06 -12.51 11.39
N ALA A 93 5.32 -12.18 11.62
CA ALA A 93 5.76 -11.26 12.66
C ALA A 93 5.32 -9.84 12.27
N GLU A 94 5.01 -9.05 13.29
CA GLU A 94 4.68 -7.63 13.20
C GLU A 94 5.57 -6.90 12.19
N LEU A 95 4.97 -5.97 11.44
CA LEU A 95 5.70 -5.19 10.44
C LEU A 95 6.86 -4.46 11.12
N PRO A 96 8.12 -4.64 10.67
CA PRO A 96 9.26 -3.99 11.28
C PRO A 96 9.07 -2.47 11.30
N GLN A 97 9.43 -1.84 12.43
CA GLN A 97 9.31 -0.38 12.57
C GLN A 97 10.11 0.38 11.50
N SER A 98 11.21 -0.21 11.00
CA SER A 98 11.97 0.33 9.86
C SER A 98 11.14 0.38 8.57
N LEU A 99 10.34 -0.64 8.29
CA LEU A 99 9.47 -0.72 7.12
C LEU A 99 8.32 0.31 7.21
N ILE A 100 7.73 0.44 8.40
CA ILE A 100 6.71 1.46 8.69
C ILE A 100 7.27 2.87 8.46
N ARG A 101 8.49 3.15 8.94
CA ARG A 101 9.16 4.43 8.73
C ARG A 101 9.48 4.69 7.26
N ALA A 102 9.95 3.67 6.53
CA ALA A 102 10.26 3.76 5.11
C ALA A 102 8.99 4.10 4.29
N HIS A 103 7.91 3.34 4.51
CA HIS A 103 6.63 3.57 3.86
C HIS A 103 6.07 4.97 4.13
N ARG A 104 6.07 5.41 5.41
CA ARG A 104 5.64 6.77 5.78
C ARG A 104 6.47 7.86 5.11
N ARG A 105 7.77 7.62 4.89
CA ARG A 105 8.62 8.58 4.17
C ARG A 105 8.24 8.67 2.71
N VAL A 106 7.96 7.54 2.06
CA VAL A 106 7.48 7.50 0.68
C VAL A 106 6.17 8.27 0.54
N ILE A 107 5.18 7.98 1.39
CA ILE A 107 3.90 8.71 1.42
C ILE A 107 4.13 10.22 1.57
N ARG A 108 4.94 10.64 2.54
CA ARG A 108 5.20 12.07 2.79
C ARG A 108 5.81 12.80 1.59
N VAL A 109 6.69 12.13 0.84
CA VAL A 109 7.32 12.75 -0.33
C VAL A 109 6.36 12.79 -1.52
N VAL A 110 5.60 11.72 -1.75
CA VAL A 110 4.69 11.61 -2.90
C VAL A 110 3.42 12.43 -2.72
N GLU A 111 2.80 12.39 -1.54
CA GLU A 111 1.55 13.11 -1.24
C GLU A 111 1.80 14.53 -0.72
N GLY A 112 3.06 14.87 -0.43
CA GLY A 112 3.43 16.09 0.28
C GLY A 112 3.10 16.03 1.77
N PRO A 113 3.42 17.10 2.53
CA PRO A 113 2.92 17.23 3.89
C PRO A 113 1.39 17.20 3.81
N GLN A 114 0.75 16.24 4.48
CA GLN A 114 -0.69 16.26 4.64
C GLN A 114 -1.04 17.60 5.28
N ARG A 115 -1.58 18.53 4.49
CA ARG A 115 -2.21 19.72 5.04
C ARG A 115 -3.24 19.16 6.00
N LYS A 116 -3.08 19.42 7.30
CA LYS A 116 -4.23 19.42 8.20
C LYS A 116 -5.33 20.13 7.42
N ARG A 117 -6.42 19.44 7.13
CA ARG A 117 -7.68 20.14 6.90
C ARG A 117 -7.94 20.88 8.21
N GLY A 118 -7.41 22.10 8.28
CA GLY A 118 -7.91 23.12 9.17
C GLY A 118 -9.14 23.72 8.52
N ASP A 119 -10.07 24.05 9.41
CA ASP A 119 -11.17 24.98 9.27
C ASP A 119 -12.49 24.45 8.70
N GLY A 120 -13.48 24.47 9.58
CA GLY A 120 -14.88 24.07 9.42
C GLY A 120 -15.47 23.73 10.77
#